data_AF-A0A1R1XSB6-F1
#
_entry.id   AF-A0A1R1XSB6-F1
#
_cell.length_a   1.000
_cell.length_b   1.000
_cell.length_c   1.000
_cell.angle_alpha   90.00
_cell.angle_beta   90.00
_cell.angle_gamma   90.00
#
_symmetry.space_group_name_H-M   'P 1'
#
loop_
_entity.id
_entity.type
_entity.pdbx_description
1 polymer ?
#
loop_
_entity_poly.entity_id
_entity_poly.type
_entity_poly.pdbx_seq_one_letter_code
_entity_poly.pdbx_strand_id
1 'polypeptide(L)'
;MGSKDSFIEETEIYTIIKENIQDGLGVDIVKDDRLVDIINKNSDMIVHEIEQLSQTNVVEHKIEITENRPIKQMPYRISFILREMVTQEIKKMEEVGFISSCNSEWCSPVVTATEKKW
;
A
#
# COMPACT_ATOMS: atom_id res chain seq x y z
N MET A 1 -2.88 36.45 -21.04
CA MET A 1 -1.76 35.56 -21.41
C MET A 1 -1.31 34.87 -20.13
N GLY A 2 -1.49 33.56 -20.03
CA GLY A 2 -1.25 32.79 -18.81
C GLY A 2 -2.18 31.59 -18.80
N SER A 3 -1.73 30.52 -19.46
CA SER A 3 -2.45 29.25 -19.61
C SER A 3 -2.84 28.71 -18.23
N LYS A 4 -4.13 28.49 -17.99
CA LYS A 4 -4.56 27.59 -16.93
C LYS A 4 -4.47 26.20 -17.53
N ASP A 5 -3.30 25.59 -17.42
CA ASP A 5 -3.14 24.19 -17.77
C ASP A 5 -4.06 23.39 -16.83
N SER A 6 -5.13 22.89 -17.42
CA SER A 6 -6.15 22.08 -16.78
C SER A 6 -5.53 20.74 -16.41
N PHE A 7 -5.07 20.62 -15.16
CA PHE A 7 -4.72 19.35 -14.51
C PHE A 7 -5.97 18.51 -14.22
N ILE A 8 -6.69 18.14 -15.28
CA ILE A 8 -7.76 17.14 -15.21
C ILE A 8 -7.27 15.95 -16.03
N GLU A 9 -7.00 14.82 -15.35
CA GLU A 9 -7.54 13.49 -15.68
C GLU A 9 -6.74 12.30 -15.13
N GLU A 10 -5.56 12.44 -14.50
CA GLU A 10 -4.89 11.24 -13.94
C GLU A 10 -5.59 10.69 -12.68
N THR A 11 -6.06 11.57 -11.80
CA THR A 11 -6.76 11.18 -10.56
C THR A 11 -8.17 10.63 -10.82
N GLU A 12 -8.83 11.11 -11.87
CA GLU A 12 -10.16 10.63 -12.27
C GLU A 12 -10.06 9.21 -12.84
N ILE A 13 -9.05 8.92 -13.66
CA ILE A 13 -8.78 7.57 -14.18
C ILE A 13 -8.54 6.58 -13.03
N TYR A 14 -7.77 6.96 -12.01
CA TYR A 14 -7.46 6.06 -10.88
C TYR A 14 -8.70 5.71 -10.04
N THR A 15 -9.61 6.67 -9.84
CA THR A 15 -10.87 6.46 -9.10
C THR A 15 -11.81 5.54 -9.87
N ILE A 16 -11.91 5.72 -11.19
CA ILE A 16 -12.78 4.91 -12.06
C ILE A 16 -12.35 3.44 -12.08
N ILE A 17 -11.05 3.15 -12.02
CA ILE A 17 -10.53 1.76 -12.02
C ILE A 17 -10.75 1.07 -10.67
N LYS A 18 -10.70 1.81 -9.55
CA LYS A 18 -10.71 1.22 -8.21
C LYS A 18 -12.12 0.94 -7.67
N GLU A 19 -13.17 1.60 -8.18
CA GLU A 19 -14.53 1.49 -7.60
C GLU A 19 -15.47 0.46 -8.23
N ASN A 20 -15.13 -0.21 -9.35
CA ASN A 20 -16.04 -1.17 -9.98
C ASN A 20 -15.51 -2.60 -10.03
N ILE A 21 -15.33 -3.19 -8.85
CA ILE A 21 -15.52 -4.64 -8.67
C ILE A 21 -16.70 -4.82 -7.70
N GLN A 22 -17.86 -4.34 -8.14
CA GLN A 22 -19.14 -4.89 -7.70
C GLN A 22 -19.82 -5.47 -8.92
N ASP A 23 -19.92 -6.80 -8.93
CA ASP A 23 -20.70 -7.61 -9.86
C ASP A 23 -22.12 -7.02 -10.00
N GLY A 24 -22.39 -6.24 -11.06
CA GLY A 24 -23.72 -5.61 -11.15
C GLY A 24 -23.99 -4.57 -12.24
N LEU A 25 -23.10 -4.33 -13.21
CA LEU A 25 -23.40 -3.43 -14.32
C LEU A 25 -23.07 -4.12 -15.64
N GLY A 26 -24.11 -4.36 -16.45
CA GLY A 26 -24.03 -4.80 -17.85
C GLY A 26 -23.46 -3.71 -18.74
N VAL A 27 -22.22 -3.31 -18.46
CA VAL A 27 -21.37 -2.59 -19.39
C VAL A 27 -20.68 -3.66 -20.21
N ASP A 28 -20.86 -3.64 -21.53
CA ASP A 28 -20.03 -4.44 -22.43
C ASP A 28 -18.57 -4.07 -22.15
N ILE A 29 -17.89 -4.90 -21.36
CA ILE A 29 -16.47 -4.77 -21.12
C ILE A 29 -15.85 -4.98 -22.49
N VAL A 30 -15.47 -3.89 -23.16
CA VAL A 30 -14.75 -3.96 -24.42
C VAL A 30 -13.40 -4.57 -24.07
N LYS A 31 -13.30 -5.88 -24.27
CA LYS A 31 -12.08 -6.64 -24.08
C LYS A 31 -11.17 -6.32 -25.26
N ASP A 32 -10.31 -5.32 -25.10
CA ASP A 32 -9.23 -5.06 -26.04
C ASP A 32 -8.11 -6.08 -25.78
N ASP A 33 -7.94 -7.02 -26.70
CA ASP A 33 -6.91 -8.06 -26.63
C ASP A 33 -5.50 -7.45 -26.49
N ARG A 34 -5.27 -6.23 -26.99
CA ARG A 34 -3.97 -5.55 -26.85
C ARG A 34 -3.67 -5.20 -25.40
N LEU A 35 -4.68 -4.79 -24.62
CA LEU A 35 -4.50 -4.47 -23.20
C LEU A 35 -4.24 -5.74 -22.40
N VAL A 36 -4.94 -6.82 -22.72
CA VAL A 36 -4.72 -8.14 -22.10
C VAL A 36 -3.29 -8.63 -22.36
N ASP A 37 -2.81 -8.49 -23.59
CA ASP A 37 -1.44 -8.85 -23.96
C ASP A 37 -0.40 -8.03 -23.20
N ILE A 38 -0.62 -6.73 -23.04
CA ILE A 38 0.30 -5.85 -22.28
C ILE A 38 0.31 -6.22 -20.80
N ILE A 39 -0.87 -6.45 -20.20
CA ILE A 39 -0.96 -6.84 -18.78
C ILE A 39 -0.25 -8.17 -18.56
N ASN A 40 -0.51 -9.16 -19.41
CA ASN A 40 0.14 -10.48 -19.31
C ASN A 40 1.66 -10.39 -19.49
N LYS A 41 2.12 -9.57 -20.44
CA LYS A 41 3.54 -9.37 -20.72
C LYS A 41 4.29 -8.71 -19.57
N ASN A 42 3.62 -7.90 -18.76
CA ASN A 42 4.22 -7.19 -17.62
C ASN A 42 3.63 -7.68 -16.28
N SER A 43 3.15 -8.92 -16.24
CA SER A 43 2.49 -9.49 -15.05
C SER A 43 3.42 -9.59 -13.84
N ASP A 44 4.73 -9.60 -14.06
CA ASP A 44 5.77 -9.55 -13.03
C ASP A 44 5.95 -8.16 -12.40
N MET A 45 5.56 -7.09 -13.11
CA MET A 45 5.62 -5.71 -12.63
C MET A 45 4.30 -5.24 -12.00
N ILE A 46 3.20 -5.95 -12.26
CA ILE A 46 1.86 -5.58 -11.79
C ILE A 46 1.53 -6.38 -10.54
N VAL A 47 1.21 -5.66 -9.48
CA VAL A 47 0.87 -6.23 -8.17
C VAL A 47 -0.54 -5.81 -7.79
N HIS A 48 -1.37 -6.77 -7.42
CA HIS A 48 -2.74 -6.56 -6.96
C HIS A 48 -2.85 -6.58 -5.44
N GLU A 49 -2.00 -7.38 -4.78
CA GLU A 49 -2.01 -7.55 -3.33
C GLU A 49 -0.59 -7.41 -2.75
N ILE A 50 -0.49 -6.94 -1.50
CA ILE A 50 0.80 -6.66 -0.86
C ILE A 50 1.70 -7.91 -0.77
N GLU A 51 1.12 -9.11 -0.72
CA GLU A 51 1.83 -10.40 -0.70
C GLU A 51 2.63 -10.68 -1.97
N GLN A 52 2.28 -10.05 -3.09
CA GLN A 52 2.97 -10.20 -4.36
C GLN A 52 4.16 -9.23 -4.49
N LEU A 53 4.29 -8.27 -3.57
CA LEU A 53 5.43 -7.36 -3.57
C LEU A 53 6.72 -8.14 -3.26
N SER A 54 7.71 -7.97 -4.12
CA SER A 54 9.04 -8.54 -3.95
C SER A 54 10.03 -7.52 -3.41
N GLN A 55 11.13 -8.01 -2.82
CA GLN A 55 12.23 -7.19 -2.34
C GLN A 55 13.40 -7.21 -3.33
N THR A 56 14.23 -6.17 -3.32
CA THR A 56 15.47 -6.13 -4.10
C THR A 56 16.67 -6.49 -3.23
N ASN A 57 17.54 -7.36 -3.72
CA ASN A 57 18.77 -7.76 -3.04
C ASN A 57 20.00 -6.94 -3.51
N VAL A 58 19.78 -5.85 -4.25
CA VAL A 58 20.87 -5.08 -4.88
C VAL A 58 21.60 -4.19 -3.88
N VAL A 59 20.89 -3.56 -2.94
CA VAL A 59 21.45 -2.65 -1.92
C VAL A 59 20.63 -2.73 -0.64
N GLU A 60 21.32 -2.73 0.50
CA GLU A 60 20.71 -2.50 1.82
C GLU A 60 20.85 -1.03 2.22
N HIS A 61 19.74 -0.40 2.61
CA HIS A 61 19.74 1.01 3.03
C HIS A 61 20.25 1.14 4.47
N LYS A 62 21.32 1.93 4.66
CA LYS A 62 21.82 2.28 6.00
C LYS A 62 21.31 3.66 6.41
N ILE A 63 20.65 3.72 7.56
CA ILE A 63 20.21 4.97 8.17
C ILE A 63 21.35 5.51 9.04
N GLU A 64 21.87 6.69 8.69
CA GLU A 64 22.86 7.38 9.51
C GLU A 64 22.17 8.27 10.55
N ILE A 65 22.44 8.01 11.83
CA ILE A 65 21.90 8.78 12.96
C ILE A 65 22.86 9.89 13.36
N THR A 66 22.33 11.09 13.59
CA THR A 66 23.10 12.24 14.10
C THR A 66 23.35 12.15 15.60
N GLU A 67 22.38 11.62 16.35
CA GLU A 67 22.43 11.44 17.81
C GLU A 67 22.13 9.97 18.16
N ASN A 68 23.03 9.32 18.91
CA ASN A 68 22.92 7.89 19.26
C ASN A 68 22.10 7.63 20.54
N ARG A 69 21.06 8.45 20.79
CA ARG A 69 20.21 8.29 21.97
C ARG A 69 18.87 7.65 21.58
N PRO A 70 18.56 6.42 22.05
CA PRO A 70 17.31 5.76 21.70
C PRO A 70 16.09 6.49 22.27
N ILE A 71 15.04 6.55 21.46
CA ILE A 71 13.73 7.09 21.84
C ILE A 71 12.72 5.94 21.90
N LYS A 72 12.20 5.68 23.10
CA LYS A 72 11.17 4.67 23.36
C LYS A 72 9.86 5.33 23.73
N GLN A 73 8.90 5.30 22.82
CA GLN A 73 7.55 5.81 23.04
C GLN A 73 6.61 4.67 23.41
N MET A 74 5.63 4.96 24.27
CA MET A 74 4.61 3.97 24.65
C MET A 74 3.61 3.77 23.49
N PRO A 75 3.25 2.53 23.14
CA PRO A 75 2.22 2.27 22.13
C PRO A 75 0.87 2.88 22.52
N TYR A 76 0.12 3.37 21.54
CA TYR A 76 -1.24 3.84 21.76
C TYR A 76 -2.22 2.69 21.94
N ARG A 77 -3.34 2.96 22.62
CA ARG A 77 -4.44 2.00 22.75
C ARG A 77 -5.18 1.90 21.42
N ILE A 78 -5.28 0.68 20.92
CA ILE A 78 -6.07 0.37 19.71
C ILE A 78 -7.50 0.05 20.14
N SER A 79 -8.48 0.61 19.43
CA SER A 79 -9.91 0.32 19.64
C SER A 79 -10.18 -1.18 19.44
N PHE A 80 -11.10 -1.74 20.22
CA PHE A 80 -11.45 -3.17 20.16
C PHE A 80 -11.82 -3.62 18.73
N ILE A 81 -12.59 -2.80 18.02
CA ILE A 81 -13.04 -3.09 16.64
C ILE A 81 -11.85 -3.18 15.68
N LEU A 82 -10.83 -2.34 15.87
CA LEU A 82 -9.66 -2.28 14.99
C LEU A 82 -8.59 -3.30 15.36
N ARG A 83 -8.61 -3.83 16.60
CA ARG A 83 -7.57 -4.71 17.12
C ARG A 83 -7.41 -5.97 16.30
N GLU A 84 -8.52 -6.58 15.90
CA GLU A 84 -8.49 -7.80 15.08
C GLU A 84 -7.89 -7.52 13.69
N MET A 85 -8.35 -6.47 13.01
CA MET A 85 -7.81 -6.06 11.71
C MET A 85 -6.31 -5.75 11.76
N VAL A 86 -5.87 -4.97 12.75
CA VAL A 86 -4.44 -4.66 12.93
C VAL A 86 -3.63 -5.93 13.18
N THR A 87 -4.15 -6.86 13.98
CA THR A 87 -3.45 -8.12 14.27
C THR A 87 -3.34 -9.00 13.03
N GLN A 88 -4.38 -9.05 12.19
CA GLN A 88 -4.35 -9.79 10.92
C GLN A 88 -3.34 -9.18 9.95
N GLU A 89 -3.29 -7.86 9.83
CA GLU A 89 -2.36 -7.18 8.94
C GLU A 89 -0.90 -7.38 9.37
N ILE A 90 -0.61 -7.30 10.67
CA ILE A 90 0.73 -7.59 11.21
C ILE A 90 1.15 -9.03 10.86
N LYS A 91 0.26 -10.02 11.05
CA LYS A 91 0.55 -11.41 10.70
C LYS A 91 0.83 -11.59 9.21
N LYS A 92 0.01 -10.99 8.36
CA LYS A 92 0.19 -11.01 6.90
C LYS A 92 1.55 -10.41 6.51
N MET A 93 1.93 -9.26 7.07
CA MET A 93 3.26 -8.67 6.82
C MET A 93 4.42 -9.53 7.34
N GLU A 94 4.23 -10.24 8.46
CA GLU A 94 5.22 -11.16 9.02
C GLU A 94 5.38 -12.42 8.16
N GLU A 95 4.27 -13.00 7.67
CA GLU A 95 4.25 -14.18 6.79
C GLU A 95 4.93 -13.90 5.44
N VAL A 96 4.71 -12.71 4.87
CA VAL A 96 5.39 -12.28 3.63
C VAL A 96 6.87 -11.95 3.87
N GLY A 97 7.26 -11.66 5.12
CA GLY A 97 8.64 -11.34 5.48
C GLY A 97 9.00 -9.86 5.30
N PHE A 98 8.02 -8.95 5.30
CA PHE A 98 8.29 -7.50 5.36
C PHE A 98 8.71 -7.04 6.74
N ILE A 99 8.19 -7.69 7.78
CA ILE A 99 8.54 -7.40 9.17
C ILE A 99 9.04 -8.67 9.87
N SER A 100 9.79 -8.47 10.93
CA SER A 100 10.28 -9.55 11.79
C SER A 100 10.22 -9.13 13.25
N SER A 101 9.97 -10.09 14.13
CA SER A 101 10.09 -9.88 15.58
C SER A 101 11.49 -9.38 15.96
N CYS A 102 11.57 -8.32 16.75
CA CYS A 102 12.84 -7.73 17.21
C CYS A 102 12.76 -7.28 18.67
N ASN A 103 13.93 -7.13 19.31
CA ASN A 103 14.05 -6.54 20.64
C ASN A 103 14.90 -5.27 20.53
N SER A 104 14.26 -4.10 20.55
CA SER A 104 14.90 -2.80 20.28
C SER A 104 14.68 -1.81 21.42
N GLU A 105 15.68 -0.94 21.63
CA GLU A 105 15.57 0.23 22.51
C GLU A 105 14.76 1.37 21.87
N TRP A 106 14.54 1.30 20.56
CA TRP A 106 13.76 2.25 19.78
C TRP A 106 12.31 1.76 19.63
N CYS A 107 11.33 2.63 19.88
CA CYS A 107 9.93 2.30 19.67
C CYS A 107 9.13 3.56 19.32
N SER A 108 8.35 3.49 18.25
CA SER A 108 7.40 4.52 17.84
C SER A 108 5.99 3.92 17.83
N PRO A 109 4.95 4.65 18.29
CA PRO A 109 3.62 4.10 18.40
C PRO A 109 2.95 3.98 17.02
N VAL A 110 2.22 2.88 16.80
CA VAL A 110 1.39 2.70 15.61
C VAL A 110 0.07 3.47 15.77
N VAL A 111 -0.36 4.13 14.70
CA VAL A 111 -1.63 4.86 14.64
C VAL A 111 -2.51 4.22 13.57
N THR A 112 -3.74 3.89 13.94
CA THR A 112 -4.75 3.43 12.98
C THR A 112 -5.42 4.64 12.33
N ALA A 113 -5.39 4.71 11.00
CA ALA A 113 -6.12 5.71 10.24
C ALA A 113 -7.16 5.04 9.34
N THR A 114 -8.30 5.69 9.16
CA THR A 114 -9.31 5.29 8.19
C THR A 114 -9.15 6.13 6.94
N GLU A 115 -9.12 5.51 5.77
CA GLU A 115 -9.17 6.26 4.52
C GLU A 115 -10.45 7.09 4.46
N LYS A 116 -10.30 8.37 4.12
CA LYS A 116 -11.44 9.22 3.81
C LYS A 116 -11.84 8.94 2.37
N LYS A 117 -13.05 8.41 2.18
CA LYS A 117 -13.70 8.43 0.87
C LYS A 117 -14.21 9.84 0.63
N TRP A 118 -13.73 10.48 -0.42
CA TRP A 118 -14.19 11.79 -0.89
C TRP A 118 -15.38 11.63 -1.82
#